data_AF-A0A2A4M118-F1
#
_entry.id   AF-A0A2A4M118-F1
#
_cell.length_a   1.000
_cell.length_b   1.000
_cell.length_c   1.000
_cell.angle_alpha   90.00
_cell.angle_beta   90.00
_cell.angle_gamma   90.00
#
_symmetry.space_group_name_H-M   'P 1'
#
loop_
_entity.id
_entity.type
_entity.pdbx_description
1 polymer ?
#
loop_
_entity_poly.entity_id
_entity_poly.type
_entity_poly.pdbx_seq_one_letter_code
_entity_poly.pdbx_strand_id
1 'polypeptide(L)'
;MPDFKIQFKVFEGPMDLLLFLVKKQEVDIYEVNMTRLAAQFIEYVELMKQLDLEQAGEFIVMASTLMYIKSRELLPVDEQVEDTEDDDAADPRWDLIRRLVEFKRFKDASDDLQRLEIEREKVYTRRPGSIPIDPLPMGNRLEASIFDLVGAVNELLRRVAEREAAKGEIVEDRWSISEKIVAIRERLGQAGRLKFSELFDGARSRGEVVATFLAL
;
A
#
# COMPACT_ATOMS: atom_id res chain seq x y z
N MET A 1 -9.89 -1.17 -37.57
CA MET A 1 -9.72 0.18 -37.00
C MET A 1 -8.70 0.06 -35.88
N PRO A 2 -7.71 0.96 -35.75
CA PRO A 2 -6.74 0.85 -34.66
C PRO A 2 -7.49 1.07 -33.33
N ASP A 3 -7.40 0.07 -32.45
CA ASP A 3 -7.87 0.16 -31.06
C ASP A 3 -7.13 1.30 -30.36
N PHE A 4 -7.82 2.42 -30.13
CA PHE A 4 -7.32 3.48 -29.26
C PHE A 4 -7.38 2.96 -27.82
N LYS A 5 -6.27 2.39 -27.33
CA LYS A 5 -6.08 2.15 -25.90
C LYS A 5 -5.97 3.49 -25.18
N ILE A 6 -7.10 4.00 -24.69
CA ILE A 6 -7.13 5.09 -23.71
C ILE A 6 -6.54 4.52 -22.43
N GLN A 7 -5.26 4.77 -22.18
CA GLN A 7 -4.63 4.40 -20.92
C GLN A 7 -5.16 5.33 -19.83
N PHE A 8 -5.90 4.76 -18.88
CA PHE A 8 -6.30 5.46 -17.68
C PHE A 8 -5.05 5.76 -16.84
N LYS A 9 -5.01 6.95 -16.23
CA LYS A 9 -4.09 7.14 -15.10
C LYS A 9 -4.54 6.15 -14.02
N VAL A 10 -3.61 5.32 -13.54
CA VAL A 10 -3.88 4.43 -12.42
C VAL A 10 -4.01 5.32 -11.19
N PHE A 11 -5.24 5.42 -10.66
CA PHE A 11 -5.51 6.14 -9.42
C PHE A 11 -5.37 5.18 -8.25
N GLU A 12 -4.83 5.66 -7.14
CA GLU A 12 -4.65 4.87 -5.91
C GLU A 12 -5.96 4.71 -5.09
N GLY A 13 -7.07 5.29 -5.57
CA GLY A 13 -8.38 5.19 -4.95
C GLY A 13 -9.35 6.30 -5.38
N PRO A 14 -10.59 6.31 -4.84
CA PRO A 14 -11.61 7.28 -5.21
C PRO A 14 -11.27 8.73 -4.81
N MET A 15 -10.54 8.90 -3.71
CA MET A 15 -10.14 10.24 -3.23
C MET A 15 -9.10 10.90 -4.16
N ASP A 16 -8.18 10.10 -4.70
CA ASP A 16 -7.17 10.57 -5.66
C ASP A 16 -7.83 10.99 -6.99
N LEU A 17 -8.82 10.21 -7.45
CA LEU A 17 -9.64 10.58 -8.61
C LEU A 17 -10.41 11.89 -8.35
N LEU A 18 -11.03 12.05 -7.18
CA LEU A 18 -11.73 13.29 -6.84
C LEU A 18 -10.77 14.48 -6.83
N LEU A 19 -9.60 14.35 -6.19
CA LEU A 19 -8.59 15.41 -6.15
C LEU A 19 -8.13 15.80 -7.57
N PHE A 20 -7.95 14.82 -8.46
CA PHE A 20 -7.66 15.05 -9.86
C PHE A 20 -8.77 15.82 -10.57
N LEU A 21 -10.04 15.46 -10.35
CA LEU A 21 -11.19 16.15 -10.93
C LEU A 21 -11.32 17.59 -10.41
N VAL A 22 -11.10 17.83 -9.11
CA VAL A 22 -11.06 19.20 -8.55
C VAL A 22 -9.95 20.02 -9.21
N LYS A 23 -8.75 19.44 -9.32
CA LYS A 23 -7.61 20.11 -9.99
C LYS A 23 -7.91 20.44 -11.45
N LYS A 24 -8.64 19.58 -12.17
CA LYS A 24 -9.06 19.79 -13.56
C LYS A 24 -10.05 20.94 -13.72
N GLN A 25 -10.83 21.25 -12.68
CA GLN A 25 -11.78 22.37 -12.70
C GLN A 25 -11.11 23.73 -12.43
N GLU A 26 -9.83 23.75 -12.01
CA GLU A 26 -9.07 24.98 -11.70
C GLU A 26 -9.75 25.87 -10.63
N VAL A 27 -10.51 25.27 -9.72
CA VAL A 27 -11.19 25.94 -8.61
C VAL A 27 -10.58 25.57 -7.26
N ASP A 28 -10.81 26.41 -6.24
CA ASP A 28 -10.48 26.04 -4.87
C ASP A 28 -11.31 24.82 -4.43
N ILE A 29 -10.71 23.93 -3.64
CA ILE A 29 -11.34 22.74 -3.07
C ILE A 29 -12.54 23.14 -2.20
N TYR A 30 -12.50 24.31 -1.56
CA TYR A 30 -13.61 24.83 -0.77
C TYR A 30 -14.78 25.37 -1.61
N GLU A 31 -14.56 25.68 -2.88
CA GLU A 31 -15.55 26.29 -3.78
C GLU A 31 -16.06 25.31 -4.86
N VAL A 32 -15.67 24.04 -4.77
CA VAL A 32 -16.01 23.04 -5.78
C VAL A 32 -17.52 22.80 -5.86
N ASN A 33 -18.03 22.78 -7.10
CA ASN A 33 -19.43 22.41 -7.35
C ASN A 33 -19.59 20.88 -7.24
N MET A 34 -20.19 20.41 -6.16
CA MET A 34 -20.36 18.99 -5.87
C MET A 34 -21.21 18.27 -6.91
N THR A 35 -22.27 18.91 -7.40
CA THR A 35 -23.10 18.36 -8.46
C THR A 35 -22.30 18.06 -9.74
N ARG A 36 -21.41 18.97 -10.16
CA ARG A 36 -20.53 18.76 -11.31
C ARG A 36 -19.47 17.69 -11.02
N LEU A 37 -18.87 17.72 -9.84
CA LEU A 37 -17.87 16.75 -9.41
C LEU A 37 -18.44 15.32 -9.40
N ALA A 38 -19.65 15.15 -8.85
CA ALA A 38 -20.37 13.89 -8.82
C ALA A 38 -20.64 13.34 -10.23
N ALA A 39 -21.10 14.20 -11.15
CA ALA A 39 -21.35 13.79 -12.54
C ALA A 39 -20.06 13.31 -13.23
N GLN A 40 -18.96 14.06 -13.08
CA GLN A 40 -17.66 13.69 -13.66
C GLN A 40 -17.09 12.42 -13.04
N PHE A 41 -17.25 12.23 -11.73
CA PHE A 41 -16.80 11.02 -11.03
C PHE A 41 -17.52 9.78 -11.57
N ILE A 42 -18.85 9.83 -11.69
CA ILE A 42 -19.66 8.73 -12.22
C ILE A 42 -19.27 8.41 -13.67
N GLU A 43 -19.10 9.43 -14.51
CA GLU A 43 -18.65 9.26 -15.90
C GLU A 43 -17.30 8.53 -15.98
N TYR A 44 -16.36 8.93 -15.12
CA TYR A 44 -15.03 8.32 -15.07
C TYR A 44 -15.07 6.87 -14.57
N VAL A 45 -15.86 6.59 -13.53
CA VAL A 45 -16.05 5.23 -13.01
C VAL A 45 -16.72 4.33 -14.05
N GLU A 46 -17.70 4.82 -14.79
CA GLU A 46 -18.37 4.04 -15.83
C GLU A 46 -17.43 3.70 -16.98
N LEU A 47 -16.57 4.65 -17.36
CA LEU A 47 -15.54 4.44 -18.37
C LEU A 47 -14.47 3.44 -17.90
N MET A 48 -14.11 3.44 -16.60
CA MET A 48 -13.23 2.44 -16.01
C MET A 48 -13.86 1.04 -15.97
N LYS A 49 -15.14 0.93 -15.61
CA LYS A 49 -15.87 -0.35 -15.56
C LYS A 49 -15.94 -1.07 -16.91
N GLN A 50 -15.94 -0.33 -18.01
CA GLN A 50 -15.89 -0.90 -19.36
C GLN A 50 -14.56 -1.60 -19.66
N LEU A 51 -13.51 -1.31 -18.89
CA LEU A 51 -12.15 -1.75 -19.14
C LEU A 51 -11.60 -2.68 -18.06
N ASP A 52 -12.05 -2.57 -16.80
CA ASP A 52 -11.64 -3.47 -15.72
C ASP A 52 -12.63 -3.46 -14.54
N LEU A 53 -13.00 -4.64 -14.01
CA LEU A 53 -14.05 -4.82 -12.99
C LEU A 53 -13.49 -5.10 -11.58
N GLU A 54 -12.22 -5.53 -11.47
CA GLU A 54 -11.69 -6.11 -10.23
C GLU A 54 -11.44 -5.11 -9.09
N GLN A 55 -11.44 -3.80 -9.35
CA GLN A 55 -10.97 -2.77 -8.39
C GLN A 55 -12.08 -1.83 -7.86
N ALA A 56 -13.37 -2.15 -8.05
CA ALA A 56 -14.44 -1.14 -7.99
C ALA A 56 -15.18 -0.95 -6.64
N GLY A 57 -14.88 -1.71 -5.58
CA GLY A 57 -15.65 -1.66 -4.32
C GLY A 57 -15.69 -0.28 -3.68
N GLU A 58 -14.53 0.35 -3.50
CA GLU A 58 -14.41 1.68 -2.88
C GLU A 58 -14.98 2.80 -3.77
N PHE A 59 -14.88 2.66 -5.09
CA PHE A 59 -15.44 3.62 -6.05
C PHE A 59 -16.97 3.61 -6.03
N ILE A 60 -17.61 2.45 -5.83
CA ILE A 60 -19.08 2.35 -5.73
C ILE A 60 -19.58 3.04 -4.46
N VAL A 61 -18.88 2.84 -3.33
CA VAL A 61 -19.21 3.53 -2.06
C VAL A 61 -19.06 5.04 -2.19
N MET A 62 -18.03 5.51 -2.90
CA MET A 62 -17.89 6.95 -3.16
C MET A 62 -18.97 7.46 -4.12
N ALA A 63 -19.32 6.69 -5.16
CA ALA A 63 -20.37 7.06 -6.10
C ALA A 63 -21.73 7.21 -5.40
N SER A 64 -22.10 6.29 -4.49
CA SER A 64 -23.33 6.40 -3.72
C SER A 64 -23.33 7.61 -2.78
N THR A 65 -22.18 7.90 -2.15
CA THR A 65 -22.01 9.10 -1.31
C THR A 65 -22.22 10.38 -2.11
N LEU A 66 -21.64 10.47 -3.31
CA LEU A 66 -21.80 11.63 -4.19
C LEU A 66 -23.23 11.76 -4.73
N MET A 67 -23.90 10.65 -5.04
CA MET A 67 -25.31 10.65 -5.42
C MET A 67 -26.21 11.14 -4.28
N TYR A 68 -25.94 10.72 -3.04
CA TYR A 68 -26.65 11.19 -1.85
C TYR A 68 -26.49 12.70 -1.67
N ILE A 69 -25.25 13.20 -1.74
CA ILE A 69 -24.96 14.64 -1.67
C ILE A 69 -25.70 15.41 -2.76
N LYS A 70 -25.62 14.94 -4.02
CA LYS A 70 -26.31 15.57 -5.16
C LYS A 70 -27.84 15.56 -4.99
N SER A 71 -28.41 14.48 -4.46
CA SER A 71 -29.85 14.41 -4.22
C SER A 71 -30.30 15.43 -3.19
N ARG A 72 -29.57 15.57 -2.07
CA ARG A 72 -29.88 16.58 -1.04
C ARG A 72 -29.71 18.01 -1.55
N GLU A 73 -28.69 18.28 -2.37
CA GLU A 73 -28.48 19.62 -2.96
C GLU A 73 -29.59 20.06 -3.92
N LEU A 74 -30.20 19.13 -4.64
CA LEU A 74 -31.21 19.42 -5.66
C LEU A 74 -32.63 19.49 -5.11
N LEU A 75 -32.87 18.95 -3.91
CA LEU A 75 -34.19 18.95 -3.28
C LEU A 75 -34.51 20.32 -2.66
N PRO A 76 -35.74 20.85 -2.84
CA PRO A 76 -36.24 22.00 -2.09
C PRO A 76 -36.09 21.76 -0.58
N VAL A 77 -35.78 22.81 0.19
CA VAL A 77 -35.53 22.72 1.64
C VAL A 77 -36.69 22.03 2.37
N ASP A 78 -37.93 22.21 1.90
CA ASP A 78 -39.14 21.61 2.49
C ASP A 78 -39.32 20.10 2.19
N GLU A 79 -38.60 19.55 1.20
CA GLU A 79 -38.63 18.12 0.83
C GLU A 79 -37.34 17.38 1.26
N GLN A 80 -36.43 18.07 1.94
CA GLN A 80 -35.28 17.41 2.54
C GLN A 80 -35.79 16.54 3.69
N VAL A 81 -35.45 15.25 3.64
CA VAL A 81 -35.70 14.35 4.76
C VAL A 81 -34.90 14.91 5.95
N GLU A 82 -35.59 15.56 6.88
CA GLU A 82 -35.02 15.89 8.18
C GLU A 82 -34.66 14.56 8.85
N ASP A 83 -33.38 14.29 9.02
CA ASP A 83 -32.92 13.23 9.91
C ASP A 83 -33.39 13.65 11.32
N THR A 84 -34.51 13.09 11.77
CA THR A 84 -35.23 13.49 13.00
C THR A 84 -34.46 13.24 14.31
N GLU A 85 -33.15 13.08 14.30
CA GLU A 85 -32.35 12.80 15.51
C GLU A 85 -31.08 13.64 15.70
N ASP A 86 -30.64 14.48 14.76
CA ASP A 86 -29.47 15.34 14.99
C ASP A 86 -29.56 16.67 14.21
N ASP A 87 -30.06 17.73 14.87
CA ASP A 87 -29.99 19.13 14.40
C ASP A 87 -28.53 19.64 14.24
N ASP A 88 -27.54 18.85 14.67
CA ASP A 88 -26.10 19.10 14.52
C ASP A 88 -25.46 18.31 13.35
N ALA A 89 -26.25 17.66 12.49
CA ALA A 89 -25.72 16.95 11.33
C ALA A 89 -25.06 17.94 10.34
N ALA A 90 -23.73 18.07 10.47
CA ALA A 90 -22.91 18.88 9.58
C ALA A 90 -23.22 18.55 8.11
N ASP A 91 -23.32 19.57 7.26
CA ASP A 91 -23.59 19.39 5.83
C ASP A 91 -22.66 18.31 5.26
N PRO A 92 -23.18 17.22 4.66
CA PRO A 92 -22.38 16.11 4.16
C PRO A 92 -21.33 16.55 3.13
N ARG A 93 -21.50 17.73 2.52
CA ARG A 93 -20.49 18.37 1.67
C ARG A 93 -19.22 18.73 2.43
N TRP A 94 -19.35 19.31 3.62
CA TRP A 94 -18.21 19.76 4.43
C TRP A 94 -17.36 18.59 4.90
N ASP A 95 -17.99 17.47 5.22
CA ASP A 95 -17.29 16.23 5.55
C ASP A 95 -16.44 15.71 4.38
N LEU A 96 -16.97 15.71 3.16
CA LEU A 96 -16.23 15.29 1.98
C LEU A 96 -15.07 16.26 1.66
N ILE A 97 -15.32 17.56 1.74
CA ILE A 97 -14.28 18.59 1.54
C ILE A 97 -13.16 18.43 2.56
N ARG A 98 -13.50 18.21 3.83
CA ARG A 98 -12.52 17.98 4.90
C ARG A 98 -11.63 16.78 4.60
N ARG A 99 -12.22 15.66 4.19
CA ARG A 99 -11.46 14.45 3.79
C ARG A 99 -10.58 14.70 2.56
N LEU A 100 -11.06 15.46 1.57
CA LEU A 100 -10.27 15.85 0.40
C LEU A 100 -9.04 16.69 0.77
N VAL A 101 -9.21 17.67 1.66
CA VAL A 101 -8.13 18.53 2.14
C VAL A 101 -7.10 17.73 2.92
N GLU A 102 -7.54 16.83 3.80
CA GLU A 102 -6.65 15.95 4.55
C GLU A 102 -5.87 15.01 3.62
N PHE A 103 -6.55 14.37 2.68
CA PHE A 103 -5.90 13.51 1.69
C PHE A 103 -4.88 14.27 0.85
N LYS A 104 -5.22 15.49 0.39
CA LYS A 104 -4.28 16.35 -0.34
C LYS A 104 -3.00 16.60 0.46
N ARG A 105 -3.11 16.89 1.75
CA ARG A 105 -1.92 17.11 2.61
C ARG A 105 -1.01 15.88 2.65
N PHE A 106 -1.57 14.67 2.73
CA PHE A 106 -0.79 13.45 2.70
C PHE A 106 -0.21 13.17 1.32
N LYS A 107 -0.94 13.47 0.24
CA LYS A 107 -0.44 13.34 -1.13
C LYS A 107 0.75 14.27 -1.37
N ASP A 108 0.63 15.54 -0.99
CA ASP A 108 1.71 16.52 -1.09
C ASP A 108 2.94 16.10 -0.27
N ALA A 109 2.75 15.61 0.95
CA ALA A 109 3.83 15.08 1.78
C ALA A 109 4.49 13.83 1.18
N SER A 110 3.70 12.97 0.52
CA SER A 110 4.23 11.77 -0.15
C SER A 110 5.07 12.14 -1.37
N ASP A 111 4.64 13.14 -2.14
CA ASP A 111 5.41 13.67 -3.27
C ASP A 111 6.74 14.28 -2.80
N ASP A 112 6.72 14.99 -1.67
CA ASP A 112 7.95 15.52 -1.05
C ASP A 112 8.90 14.41 -0.60
N LEU A 113 8.38 13.34 0.01
CA LEU A 113 9.16 12.16 0.41
C LEU A 113 9.72 11.43 -0.81
N GLN A 114 8.95 11.28 -1.88
CA GLN A 114 9.40 10.67 -3.12
C GLN A 114 10.56 11.47 -3.74
N ARG A 115 10.49 12.80 -3.71
CA ARG A 115 11.61 13.65 -4.14
C ARG A 115 12.86 13.42 -3.28
N LEU A 116 12.70 13.32 -1.96
CA LEU A 116 13.82 13.04 -1.05
C LEU A 116 14.43 11.64 -1.28
N GLU A 117 13.59 10.64 -1.56
CA GLU A 117 14.03 9.29 -1.93
C GLU A 117 14.90 9.32 -3.18
N ILE A 118 14.44 9.97 -4.25
CA ILE A 118 15.17 10.12 -5.52
C ILE A 118 16.52 10.82 -5.29
N GLU A 119 16.55 11.85 -4.44
CA GLU A 119 17.82 12.53 -4.08
C GLU A 119 18.75 11.60 -3.28
N ARG A 120 18.20 10.80 -2.36
CA ARG A 120 18.99 9.86 -1.56
C ARG A 120 19.52 8.68 -2.37
N GLU A 121 18.79 8.24 -3.39
CA GLU A 121 19.22 7.18 -4.31
C GLU A 121 20.51 7.56 -5.05
N LYS A 122 20.75 8.86 -5.28
CA LYS A 122 21.98 9.38 -5.87
C LYS A 122 23.19 9.33 -4.92
N VAL A 123 22.97 9.04 -3.63
CA VAL A 123 24.02 9.01 -2.60
C VAL A 123 24.48 7.57 -2.35
N TYR A 124 25.68 7.24 -2.81
CA TYR A 124 26.30 5.94 -2.56
C TYR A 124 27.04 5.93 -1.22
N THR A 125 26.59 5.11 -0.28
CA THR A 125 27.30 4.93 0.99
C THR A 125 28.43 3.91 0.85
N ARG A 126 29.56 4.17 1.51
CA ARG A 126 30.63 3.17 1.62
C ARG A 126 30.19 2.11 2.63
N ARG A 127 30.18 0.83 2.23
CA ARG A 127 30.03 -0.27 3.19
C ARG A 127 31.16 -0.16 4.22
N PRO A 128 30.86 -0.22 5.53
CA PRO A 128 31.91 -0.23 6.55
C PRO A 128 32.91 -1.33 6.20
N GLY A 129 34.20 -0.98 6.16
CA GLY A 129 35.23 -2.01 6.11
C GLY A 129 35.07 -2.90 7.34
N SER A 130 35.27 -4.21 7.19
CA SER A 130 35.39 -5.10 8.34
C SER A 130 36.62 -4.68 9.11
N ILE A 131 36.46 -3.80 10.09
CA ILE A 131 37.50 -3.56 11.09
C ILE A 131 37.51 -4.85 11.93
N PRO A 132 38.61 -5.62 11.96
CA PRO A 132 38.73 -6.73 12.88
C PRO A 132 38.81 -6.13 14.29
N ILE A 133 37.65 -5.89 14.89
CA ILE A 133 37.53 -5.59 16.31
C ILE A 133 37.58 -6.95 16.99
N ASP A 134 38.58 -7.16 17.85
CA ASP A 134 38.59 -8.34 18.71
C ASP A 134 37.24 -8.44 19.42
N PRO A 135 36.56 -9.60 19.36
CA PRO A 135 35.26 -9.74 20.00
C PRO A 135 35.42 -9.46 21.49
N LEU A 136 34.91 -8.31 21.93
CA LEU A 136 34.65 -8.05 23.34
C LEU A 136 33.88 -9.26 23.88
N PRO A 137 34.13 -9.71 25.12
CA PRO A 137 33.38 -10.81 25.71
C PRO A 137 31.91 -10.39 25.81
N MET A 138 31.15 -10.69 24.76
CA MET A 138 29.71 -10.54 24.70
C MET A 138 29.16 -11.55 25.70
N GLY A 139 28.81 -11.06 26.89
CA GLY A 139 27.87 -11.79 27.73
C GLY A 139 26.64 -12.12 26.87
N ASN A 140 26.11 -13.33 27.01
CA ASN A 140 25.03 -13.94 26.21
C ASN A 140 23.67 -13.18 26.23
N ARG A 141 23.65 -11.87 26.03
CA ARG A 141 22.46 -11.06 25.81
C ARG A 141 22.52 -10.49 24.41
N LEU A 142 22.05 -11.28 23.45
CA LEU A 142 21.47 -10.70 22.25
C LEU A 142 20.22 -9.94 22.71
N GLU A 143 20.33 -8.63 22.86
CA GLU A 143 19.17 -7.73 22.93
C GLU A 143 18.60 -7.58 21.52
N ALA A 144 18.15 -8.70 20.95
CA ALA A 144 17.48 -8.73 19.66
C ALA A 144 15.97 -8.65 19.91
N SER A 145 15.34 -7.63 19.34
CA SER A 145 13.89 -7.47 19.34
C SER A 145 13.26 -8.26 18.18
N ILE A 146 11.97 -8.55 18.29
CA ILE A 146 11.17 -9.09 17.18
C ILE A 146 11.27 -8.18 15.95
N PHE A 147 11.42 -6.86 16.16
CA PHE A 147 11.59 -5.90 15.07
C PHE A 147 12.91 -6.08 14.30
N ASP A 148 13.99 -6.49 14.97
CA ASP A 148 15.26 -6.78 14.29
C ASP A 148 15.14 -8.04 13.42
N LEU A 149 14.35 -9.00 13.88
CA LEU A 149 14.03 -10.22 13.13
C LEU A 149 13.18 -9.90 11.89
N VAL A 150 12.16 -9.05 12.03
CA VAL A 150 11.35 -8.56 10.90
C VAL A 150 12.22 -7.81 9.90
N GLY A 151 13.14 -6.96 10.37
CA GLY A 151 14.10 -6.25 9.51
C GLY A 151 14.99 -7.21 8.72
N ALA A 152 15.53 -8.24 9.38
CA ALA A 152 16.36 -9.26 8.74
C ALA A 152 15.61 -10.07 7.67
N VAL A 153 14.34 -10.40 7.94
CA VAL A 153 13.47 -11.08 6.96
C VAL A 153 13.19 -10.20 5.75
N ASN A 154 12.89 -8.92 5.96
CA ASN A 154 12.66 -7.96 4.86
C ASN A 154 13.88 -7.83 3.95
N GLU A 155 15.08 -7.79 4.52
CA GLU A 155 16.31 -7.74 3.71
C GLU A 155 16.52 -9.04 2.91
N LEU A 156 16.18 -10.20 3.49
CA LEU A 156 16.26 -11.49 2.81
C LEU A 156 15.23 -11.59 1.68
N LEU A 157 13.98 -11.15 1.90
CA LEU A 157 12.93 -11.10 0.89
C LEU A 157 13.31 -10.20 -0.28
N ARG A 158 13.95 -9.05 -0.03
CA ARG A 158 14.45 -8.17 -1.10
C ARG A 158 15.50 -8.87 -1.96
N ARG A 159 16.46 -9.56 -1.34
CA ARG A 159 17.50 -10.33 -2.05
C ARG A 159 16.93 -11.50 -2.86
N VAL A 160 15.89 -12.16 -2.34
CA VAL A 160 15.20 -13.24 -3.06
C VAL A 160 14.41 -12.67 -4.24
N ALA A 161 13.69 -11.56 -4.07
CA ALA A 161 12.98 -10.89 -5.16
C ALA A 161 13.93 -10.45 -6.28
N GLU A 162 15.12 -9.92 -5.95
CA GLU A 162 16.17 -9.58 -6.93
C GLU A 162 16.67 -10.82 -7.70
N ARG A 163 16.75 -11.99 -7.04
CA ARG A 163 17.13 -13.27 -7.67
C ARG A 163 16.00 -13.90 -8.49
N GLU A 164 14.77 -13.80 -8.04
CA GLU A 164 13.56 -14.26 -8.75
C GLU A 164 13.34 -13.43 -10.02
N ALA A 165 13.53 -12.11 -9.97
CA ALA A 165 13.46 -11.24 -11.15
C ALA A 165 14.49 -11.63 -12.24
N ALA A 166 15.61 -12.27 -11.85
CA ALA A 166 16.64 -12.77 -12.77
C ALA A 166 16.36 -14.18 -13.31
N LYS A 167 15.41 -14.93 -12.73
CA LYS A 167 15.04 -16.28 -13.13
C LYS A 167 13.53 -16.33 -13.33
N GLY A 168 13.07 -16.07 -14.55
CA GLY A 168 11.65 -16.03 -14.94
C GLY A 168 10.89 -17.37 -14.86
N GLU A 169 11.17 -18.23 -13.90
CA GLU A 169 10.41 -19.46 -13.63
C GLU A 169 9.63 -19.28 -12.32
N ILE A 170 8.33 -19.04 -12.46
CA ILE A 170 7.37 -19.14 -11.36
C ILE A 170 7.10 -20.62 -11.14
N VAL A 171 7.75 -21.22 -10.16
CA VAL A 171 7.41 -22.55 -9.65
C VAL A 171 6.66 -22.35 -8.34
N GLU A 172 5.36 -22.65 -8.33
CA GLU A 172 4.58 -22.80 -7.10
C GLU A 172 5.02 -24.07 -6.38
N ASP A 173 6.03 -23.97 -5.51
CA ASP A 173 6.26 -24.99 -4.50
C ASP A 173 5.43 -24.65 -3.25
N ARG A 174 4.46 -25.53 -2.94
CA ARG A 174 3.66 -25.47 -1.71
C ARG A 174 4.48 -26.05 -0.56
N TRP A 175 5.24 -25.19 0.13
CA TRP A 175 6.01 -25.59 1.30
C TRP A 175 5.11 -25.75 2.53
N SER A 176 5.15 -26.92 3.17
CA SER A 176 4.44 -27.16 4.43
C SER A 176 5.25 -26.64 5.62
N ILE A 177 4.61 -25.87 6.50
CA ILE A 177 5.22 -25.36 7.74
C ILE A 177 5.72 -26.54 8.59
N SER A 178 4.96 -27.63 8.65
CA SER A 178 5.30 -28.83 9.43
C SER A 178 6.61 -29.49 8.97
N GLU A 179 6.85 -29.53 7.66
CA GLU A 179 8.09 -30.08 7.09
C GLU A 179 9.30 -29.20 7.42
N LYS A 180 9.11 -27.87 7.38
CA LYS A 180 10.16 -26.91 7.76
C LYS A 180 10.49 -26.96 9.25
N ILE A 181 9.51 -27.15 10.13
CA ILE A 181 9.75 -27.32 11.59
C ILE A 181 10.66 -28.53 11.85
N VAL A 182 10.38 -29.66 11.20
CA VAL A 182 11.19 -30.89 11.35
C VAL A 182 12.62 -30.65 10.83
N ALA A 183 12.76 -30.06 9.65
CA ALA A 183 14.06 -29.77 9.05
C ALA A 183 14.91 -28.79 9.88
N ILE A 184 14.29 -27.76 10.47
CA ILE A 184 14.96 -26.80 11.35
C ILE A 184 15.42 -27.51 12.65
N ARG A 185 14.56 -28.34 13.25
CA ARG A 185 14.90 -29.11 14.46
C ARG A 185 16.05 -30.07 14.23
N GLU A 186 16.07 -30.79 13.12
CA GLU A 186 17.17 -31.71 12.80
C GLU A 186 18.49 -30.96 12.60
N ARG A 187 18.48 -29.86 11.84
CA ARG A 187 19.67 -29.04 11.61
C ARG A 187 20.19 -28.42 12.92
N LEU A 188 19.30 -27.92 13.77
CA LEU A 188 19.67 -27.34 15.05
C LEU A 188 20.20 -28.41 16.01
N GLY A 189 19.62 -29.61 15.98
CA GLY A 189 20.09 -30.76 16.76
C GLY A 189 21.48 -31.25 16.36
N GLN A 190 21.86 -31.13 15.09
CA GLN A 190 23.19 -31.52 14.60
C GLN A 190 24.26 -30.44 14.81
N ALA A 191 23.92 -29.16 14.60
CA ALA A 191 24.89 -28.06 14.66
C ALA A 191 24.98 -27.38 16.03
N GLY A 192 23.97 -27.53 16.90
CA GLY A 192 23.85 -26.88 18.21
C GLY A 192 23.59 -25.37 18.15
N ARG A 193 24.18 -24.68 17.18
CA ARG A 193 23.97 -23.27 16.86
C ARG A 193 24.05 -23.08 15.34
N LEU A 194 23.16 -22.26 14.79
CA LEU A 194 23.12 -21.92 13.37
C LEU A 194 22.97 -20.41 13.24
N LYS A 195 23.60 -19.82 12.22
CA LYS A 195 23.31 -18.43 11.90
C LYS A 195 21.93 -18.34 11.26
N PHE A 196 21.20 -17.28 11.54
CA PHE A 196 19.86 -17.06 10.97
C PHE A 196 19.87 -17.16 9.43
N SER A 197 20.88 -16.59 8.77
CA SER A 197 21.03 -16.67 7.32
C SER A 197 21.21 -18.09 6.78
N GLU A 198 21.85 -18.99 7.54
CA GLU A 198 22.12 -20.38 7.12
C GLU A 198 20.83 -21.22 7.08
N LEU A 199 19.77 -20.78 7.76
CA LEU A 199 18.44 -21.40 7.67
C LEU A 199 17.79 -21.19 6.29
N PHE A 200 18.23 -20.16 5.55
CA PHE A 200 17.63 -19.75 4.27
C PHE A 200 18.57 -19.93 3.06
N ASP A 201 19.78 -20.47 3.23
CA ASP A 201 20.76 -20.65 2.13
C ASP A 201 20.26 -21.53 0.98
N GLY A 202 19.24 -22.37 1.23
CA GLY A 202 18.58 -23.19 0.22
C GLY A 202 17.27 -22.60 -0.34
N ALA A 203 16.80 -21.46 0.18
CA ALA A 203 15.50 -20.91 -0.14
C ALA A 203 15.45 -20.40 -1.58
N ARG A 204 14.57 -20.96 -2.40
CA ARG A 204 14.45 -20.66 -3.84
C ARG A 204 13.32 -19.70 -4.15
N SER A 205 12.33 -19.58 -3.27
CA SER A 205 11.16 -18.73 -3.47
C SER A 205 10.76 -17.95 -2.22
N ARG A 206 10.05 -16.83 -2.41
CA ARG A 206 9.45 -16.07 -1.31
C ARG A 206 8.55 -16.92 -0.41
N GLY A 207 7.80 -17.84 -1.00
CA GLY A 207 6.93 -18.78 -0.25
C GLY A 207 7.72 -19.68 0.71
N GLU A 208 8.89 -20.14 0.27
CA GLU A 208 9.78 -20.96 1.12
C GLU A 208 10.35 -20.16 2.29
N VAL A 209 10.72 -18.89 2.06
CA VAL A 209 11.22 -17.99 3.10
C VAL A 209 10.14 -17.76 4.16
N VAL A 210 8.92 -17.46 3.75
CA VAL A 210 7.78 -17.25 4.66
C VAL A 210 7.47 -18.51 5.45
N ALA A 211 7.42 -19.68 4.80
CA ALA A 211 7.16 -20.95 5.47
C ALA A 211 8.27 -21.33 6.48
N THR A 212 9.53 -21.07 6.14
CA THR A 212 10.68 -21.32 7.03
C THR A 212 10.69 -20.35 8.21
N PHE A 213 10.27 -19.10 8.00
CA PHE A 213 10.13 -18.11 9.05
C PHE A 213 9.00 -18.45 10.04
N LEU A 214 7.83 -18.88 9.53
CA LEU A 214 6.71 -19.32 10.36
C LEU A 214 6.99 -20.61 11.14
N ALA A 215 8.03 -21.35 10.76
CA ALA A 215 8.45 -22.60 11.38
C ALA A 215 9.51 -22.44 12.49
N LEU A 216 10.03 -21.23 12.71
CA LEU A 216 10.94 -20.87 13.82
C LEU A 216 10.16 -20.68 15.13
#